data_AF-A0A661X2Q2-F1
#
_entry.id   AF-A0A661X2Q2-F1
#
_cell.length_a   1.000
_cell.length_b   1.000
_cell.length_c   1.000
_cell.angle_alpha   90.00
_cell.angle_beta   90.00
_cell.angle_gamma   90.00
#
_symmetry.space_group_name_H-M   'P 1'
#
loop_
_entity.id
_entity.type
_entity.pdbx_description
1 polymer ?
#
loop_
_entity_poly.entity_id
_entity_poly.type
_entity_poly.pdbx_seq_one_letter_code
_entity_poly.pdbx_strand_id
1 'polypeptide(L)'
;MLRFNDYSLNMARKISTIAVFIGLMVAGLFAGEIQWLAVGDLHDWFHSAGCEIEVGRRHLVSDQQDGLQWPAQFQYQDTKAAKALWIGCKDFDDPVAGKVFNYKVVHVGPRVLDENNEFMTETFELWGRQDHPLVYVDGLPASKLNYLERVDYVDPDLPADRILYNKVRTSLGLTMTRKVYAFVNKHHSNYFIYDYVFKNDGIIDLKGTKHAQTLKDVVVFFQYRYAPTKEACAYGYFWLPQSATWGHSVMNDVIYNHPQTGDPFRALISWLG
;
A
#
# COMPACT_ATOMS: atom_id res chain seq x y z
N MET A 1 -16.19 47.59 43.57
CA MET A 1 -16.14 47.71 42.10
C MET A 1 -15.08 46.75 41.50
N LEU A 2 -15.08 45.45 41.84
CA LEU A 2 -13.99 44.52 41.47
C LEU A 2 -14.43 43.10 41.05
N ARG A 3 -15.73 42.81 40.87
CA ARG A 3 -16.20 41.43 40.57
C ARG A 3 -16.66 41.16 39.14
N PHE A 4 -16.64 42.16 38.25
CA PHE A 4 -17.08 41.98 36.86
C PHE A 4 -15.97 41.54 35.89
N ASN A 5 -14.70 41.77 36.22
CA ASN A 5 -13.57 41.41 35.33
C ASN A 5 -13.22 39.91 35.35
N ASP A 6 -13.42 39.22 36.47
CA ASP A 6 -13.01 37.80 36.59
C ASP A 6 -13.96 36.83 35.85
N TYR A 7 -15.22 37.22 35.67
CA TYR A 7 -16.20 36.40 34.94
C TYR A 7 -15.96 36.42 33.43
N SER A 8 -15.60 37.59 32.85
CA SER A 8 -15.32 37.70 31.41
C SER A 8 -14.02 36.99 31.04
N LEU A 9 -12.99 37.07 31.89
CA LEU A 9 -11.71 36.40 31.67
C LEU A 9 -11.84 34.86 31.68
N ASN A 10 -12.65 34.33 32.60
CA ASN A 10 -12.91 32.89 32.71
C ASN A 10 -13.79 32.37 31.57
N MET A 11 -14.73 33.18 31.07
CA MET A 11 -15.55 32.83 29.91
C MET A 11 -14.72 32.85 28.61
N ALA A 12 -13.87 33.86 28.42
CA ALA A 12 -12.95 33.94 27.28
C ALA A 12 -11.94 32.77 27.26
N ARG A 13 -11.40 32.38 28.43
CA ARG A 13 -10.55 31.18 28.56
C ARG A 13 -11.31 29.88 28.24
N LYS A 14 -12.55 29.73 28.70
CA LYS A 14 -13.36 28.54 28.38
C LYS A 14 -13.70 28.45 26.89
N ILE A 15 -14.03 29.57 26.26
CA ILE A 15 -14.29 29.65 24.81
C ILE A 15 -13.01 29.37 24.02
N SER A 16 -11.85 29.89 24.45
CA SER A 16 -10.58 29.61 23.77
C SER A 16 -10.17 28.12 23.90
N THR A 17 -10.39 27.50 25.06
CA THR A 17 -10.11 26.07 25.25
C THR A 17 -11.02 25.19 24.39
N ILE A 18 -12.31 25.51 24.28
CA ILE A 18 -13.25 24.80 23.40
C ILE A 18 -12.87 24.99 21.92
N ALA A 19 -12.48 26.21 21.52
CA ALA A 19 -12.05 26.50 20.15
C ALA A 19 -10.75 25.75 19.77
N VAL A 20 -9.82 25.59 20.71
CA VAL A 20 -8.60 24.78 20.51
C VAL A 20 -8.94 23.29 20.38
N PHE A 21 -9.88 22.76 21.18
CA PHE A 21 -10.32 21.37 21.07
C PHE A 21 -11.08 21.09 19.76
N ILE A 22 -11.94 22.01 19.31
CA ILE A 22 -12.63 21.90 18.02
C ILE A 22 -11.62 22.06 16.86
N GLY A 23 -10.66 22.98 16.97
CA GLY A 23 -9.60 23.15 15.98
C GLY A 23 -8.71 21.91 15.81
N LEU A 24 -8.45 21.17 16.91
CA LEU A 24 -7.73 19.90 16.87
C LEU A 24 -8.55 18.76 16.24
N MET A 25 -9.88 18.81 16.29
CA MET A 25 -10.76 17.80 15.64
C MET A 25 -10.95 18.03 14.13
N VAL A 26 -10.64 19.22 13.62
CA VAL A 26 -10.80 19.58 12.19
C VAL A 26 -9.50 19.35 11.38
N ALA A 27 -8.40 18.98 12.03
CA ALA A 27 -7.25 18.45 11.32
C ALA A 27 -7.64 17.07 10.75
N GLY A 28 -8.03 17.03 9.47
CA GLY A 28 -8.22 15.78 8.75
C GLY A 28 -6.95 14.95 8.85
N LEU A 29 -6.99 13.87 9.61
CA LEU A 29 -5.98 12.83 9.59
C LEU A 29 -6.18 12.05 8.30
N PHE A 30 -5.49 12.46 7.23
CA PHE A 30 -5.36 11.65 6.02
C PHE A 30 -4.31 10.59 6.29
N ALA A 31 -4.73 9.51 6.94
CA ALA A 31 -3.96 8.27 6.98
C ALA A 31 -4.25 7.49 5.69
N GLY A 32 -3.20 6.94 5.07
CA GLY A 32 -3.33 6.05 3.92
C GLY A 32 -4.29 4.90 4.22
N GLU A 33 -5.16 4.59 3.25
CA GLU A 33 -6.12 3.52 3.38
C GLU A 33 -5.47 2.17 3.06
N ILE A 34 -5.88 1.14 3.79
CA ILE A 34 -5.38 -0.22 3.64
C ILE A 34 -6.54 -1.17 3.44
N GLN A 35 -6.39 -2.07 2.48
CA GLN A 35 -7.33 -3.14 2.22
C GLN A 35 -6.60 -4.48 2.19
N TRP A 36 -7.21 -5.51 2.76
CA TRP A 36 -6.75 -6.88 2.58
C TRP A 36 -7.45 -7.53 1.40
N LEU A 37 -6.69 -8.31 0.64
CA LEU A 37 -7.25 -9.40 -0.15
C LEU A 37 -7.13 -10.67 0.69
N ALA A 38 -8.23 -11.03 1.36
CA ALA A 38 -8.26 -12.14 2.32
C ALA A 38 -9.20 -13.26 1.82
N VAL A 39 -8.80 -13.90 0.71
CA VAL A 39 -9.58 -14.98 0.09
C VAL A 39 -8.71 -16.21 -0.17
N GLY A 40 -9.22 -17.40 0.21
CA GLY A 40 -8.46 -18.65 0.13
C GLY A 40 -7.35 -18.74 1.19
N ASP A 41 -6.20 -19.32 0.84
CA ASP A 41 -5.06 -19.50 1.75
C ASP A 41 -3.96 -18.43 1.58
N LEU A 42 -4.06 -17.57 0.57
CA LEU A 42 -3.06 -16.54 0.29
C LEU A 42 -3.66 -15.18 0.61
N HIS A 43 -3.20 -14.56 1.69
CA HIS A 43 -3.68 -13.24 2.11
C HIS A 43 -2.58 -12.19 2.01
N ASP A 44 -2.92 -11.01 1.52
CA ASP A 44 -2.02 -9.86 1.58
C ASP A 44 -2.78 -8.55 1.79
N TRP A 45 -2.10 -7.56 2.36
CA TRP A 45 -2.60 -6.20 2.49
C TRP A 45 -2.02 -5.30 1.40
N PHE A 46 -2.77 -4.26 1.05
CA PHE A 46 -2.44 -3.32 -0.01
C PHE A 46 -2.66 -1.90 0.47
N HIS A 47 -1.79 -0.98 0.02
CA HIS A 47 -1.85 0.42 0.41
C HIS A 47 -2.46 1.30 -0.68
N SER A 48 -3.25 2.31 -0.32
CA SER A 48 -3.86 3.29 -1.23
C SER A 48 -2.87 4.00 -2.14
N ALA A 49 -1.72 4.42 -1.60
CA ALA A 49 -0.59 4.98 -2.35
C ALA A 49 -0.08 4.13 -3.53
N GLY A 50 -0.42 2.85 -3.63
CA GLY A 50 -0.08 2.01 -4.78
C GLY A 50 1.03 0.98 -4.56
N CYS A 51 1.65 0.95 -3.38
CA CYS A 51 2.68 -0.04 -3.03
C CYS A 51 2.78 -0.28 -1.52
N GLU A 52 3.16 -1.51 -1.14
CA GLU A 52 3.15 -1.99 0.24
C GLU A 52 4.51 -1.79 0.91
N ILE A 53 4.72 -0.59 1.47
CA ILE A 53 6.00 -0.21 2.10
C ILE A 53 6.30 -1.04 3.37
N GLU A 54 7.57 -1.06 3.74
CA GLU A 54 8.02 -1.52 5.04
C GLU A 54 7.29 -0.75 6.15
N VAL A 55 6.79 -1.47 7.15
CA VAL A 55 6.07 -0.87 8.29
C VAL A 55 4.79 -0.12 7.88
N GLY A 56 4.28 -0.33 6.67
CA GLY A 56 3.18 0.47 6.12
C GLY A 56 1.85 0.27 6.82
N ARG A 57 1.47 -0.97 7.15
CA ARG A 57 0.14 -1.24 7.73
C ARG A 57 0.04 -1.03 9.23
N ARG A 58 1.06 -1.43 9.97
CA ARG A 58 1.03 -1.34 11.44
C ARG A 58 1.74 -0.09 11.96
N HIS A 59 2.63 0.52 11.18
CA HIS A 59 3.53 1.58 11.64
C HIS A 59 4.37 1.20 12.88
N LEU A 60 4.57 -0.11 13.09
CA LEU A 60 5.35 -0.66 14.20
C LEU A 60 6.71 -1.16 13.72
N VAL A 61 7.79 -0.47 14.07
CA VAL A 61 9.17 -0.94 13.79
C VAL A 61 9.47 -2.28 14.49
N SER A 62 8.73 -2.61 15.54
CA SER A 62 8.75 -3.93 16.17
C SER A 62 7.97 -5.00 15.40
N ASP A 63 7.48 -4.70 14.19
CA ASP A 63 6.80 -5.65 13.32
C ASP A 63 7.04 -5.31 11.83
N GLN A 64 8.16 -5.80 11.28
CA GLN A 64 8.64 -5.47 9.94
C GLN A 64 8.35 -6.54 8.89
N GLN A 65 7.69 -7.63 9.26
CA GLN A 65 7.20 -8.67 8.35
C GLN A 65 5.68 -8.71 8.42
N ASP A 66 5.04 -8.32 7.32
CA ASP A 66 3.61 -8.11 7.31
C ASP A 66 3.03 -8.36 5.92
N GLY A 67 2.14 -9.34 5.82
CA GLY A 67 1.46 -9.72 4.60
C GLY A 67 2.21 -10.78 3.79
N LEU A 68 1.67 -11.04 2.61
CA LEU A 68 1.99 -12.20 1.78
C LEU A 68 2.02 -13.49 2.63
N GLN A 69 0.89 -13.73 3.29
CA GLN A 69 0.69 -14.85 4.21
C GLN A 69 0.24 -16.07 3.43
N TRP A 70 0.98 -17.17 3.57
CA TRP A 70 0.57 -18.48 3.05
C TRP A 70 1.17 -19.61 3.91
N PRO A 71 0.36 -20.52 4.47
CA PRO A 71 -1.10 -20.54 4.49
C PRO A 71 -1.66 -19.54 5.52
N ALA A 72 -2.48 -18.59 5.09
CA ALA A 72 -2.92 -17.44 5.91
C ALA A 72 -3.77 -17.79 7.14
N GLN A 73 -4.28 -19.01 7.22
CA GLN A 73 -5.00 -19.52 8.39
C GLN A 73 -4.09 -19.73 9.62
N PHE A 74 -2.77 -19.87 9.43
CA PHE A 74 -1.83 -20.05 10.51
C PHE A 74 -1.21 -18.72 10.94
N GLN A 75 -0.80 -18.64 12.21
CA GLN A 75 -0.12 -17.47 12.72
C GLN A 75 1.30 -17.36 12.14
N TYR A 76 1.78 -16.13 12.03
CA TYR A 76 3.15 -15.80 11.65
C TYR A 76 3.58 -16.32 10.27
N GLN A 77 2.65 -16.43 9.31
CA GLN A 77 2.97 -16.86 7.95
C GLN A 77 3.42 -15.73 7.01
N ASP A 78 3.63 -14.52 7.53
CA ASP A 78 4.05 -13.36 6.74
C ASP A 78 5.45 -13.57 6.14
N THR A 79 5.59 -13.27 4.84
CA THR A 79 6.86 -13.41 4.09
C THR A 79 7.28 -12.13 3.38
N LYS A 80 6.49 -11.05 3.51
CA LYS A 80 6.79 -9.74 2.92
C LYS A 80 7.41 -8.81 3.97
N ALA A 81 8.61 -8.30 3.68
CA ALA A 81 9.23 -7.26 4.51
C ALA A 81 8.95 -5.86 3.96
N ALA A 82 9.13 -5.67 2.65
CA ALA A 82 8.86 -4.39 2.00
C ALA A 82 8.64 -4.56 0.49
N LYS A 83 7.84 -3.68 -0.08
CA LYS A 83 7.85 -3.38 -1.51
C LYS A 83 8.13 -1.90 -1.71
N ALA A 84 8.58 -1.54 -2.92
CA ALA A 84 8.65 -0.15 -3.33
C ALA A 84 8.32 -0.01 -4.82
N LEU A 85 7.78 1.14 -5.19
CA LEU A 85 7.51 1.55 -6.57
C LEU A 85 8.15 2.91 -6.81
N TRP A 86 9.01 2.99 -7.82
CA TRP A 86 9.74 4.20 -8.18
C TRP A 86 9.48 4.47 -9.66
N ILE A 87 9.13 5.70 -10.00
CA ILE A 87 8.91 6.13 -11.38
C ILE A 87 9.81 7.33 -11.65
N GLY A 88 10.66 7.23 -12.66
CA GLY A 88 11.60 8.28 -13.03
C GLY A 88 11.46 8.71 -14.48
N CYS A 89 11.84 9.95 -14.76
CA CYS A 89 11.98 10.49 -16.11
C CYS A 89 13.14 11.48 -16.17
N LYS A 90 13.55 11.84 -17.39
CA LYS A 90 14.57 12.86 -17.66
C LYS A 90 13.95 14.20 -18.04
N ASP A 91 14.74 15.26 -17.83
CA ASP A 91 14.47 16.61 -18.32
C ASP A 91 13.07 17.13 -17.96
N PHE A 92 12.66 16.90 -16.71
CA PHE A 92 11.32 17.22 -16.22
C PHE A 92 11.23 18.68 -15.77
N ASP A 93 10.35 19.45 -16.39
CA ASP A 93 9.99 20.78 -15.91
C ASP A 93 9.06 20.66 -14.71
N ASP A 94 9.53 20.95 -13.49
CA ASP A 94 8.73 20.79 -12.28
C ASP A 94 8.02 22.10 -11.93
N PRO A 95 6.69 22.18 -12.08
CA PRO A 95 5.94 23.41 -11.83
C PRO A 95 5.85 23.76 -10.34
N VAL A 96 6.08 22.81 -9.43
CA VAL A 96 6.07 23.04 -7.98
C VAL A 96 7.41 23.61 -7.54
N ALA A 97 8.51 23.07 -8.07
CA ALA A 97 9.85 23.55 -7.77
C ALA A 97 10.25 24.80 -8.60
N GLY A 98 9.54 25.10 -9.69
CA GLY A 98 9.82 26.21 -10.59
C GLY A 98 11.15 26.06 -11.34
N LYS A 99 11.57 24.82 -11.62
CA LYS A 99 12.82 24.53 -12.33
C LYS A 99 12.79 23.19 -13.05
N VAL A 100 13.67 23.05 -14.04
CA VAL A 100 13.90 21.79 -14.75
C VAL A 100 14.86 20.91 -13.96
N PHE A 101 14.48 19.65 -13.75
CA PHE A 101 15.34 18.61 -13.22
C PHE A 101 15.85 17.71 -14.35
N ASN A 102 17.17 17.50 -14.41
CA ASN A 102 17.77 16.52 -15.33
C ASN A 102 17.17 15.11 -15.11
N TYR A 103 16.85 14.79 -13.85
CA TYR A 103 16.20 13.55 -13.45
C TYR A 103 15.18 13.88 -12.36
N LYS A 104 13.92 13.50 -12.57
CA LYS A 104 12.88 13.55 -11.55
C LYS A 104 12.44 12.11 -11.25
N VAL A 105 12.32 11.80 -9.97
CA VAL A 105 11.80 10.52 -9.49
C VAL A 105 10.69 10.80 -8.51
N VAL A 106 9.62 10.02 -8.61
CA VAL A 106 8.58 9.89 -7.61
C VAL A 106 8.56 8.45 -7.08
N HIS A 107 8.26 8.24 -5.81
CA HIS A 107 8.30 6.92 -5.20
C HIS A 107 7.26 6.68 -4.08
N VAL A 108 7.01 5.39 -3.84
CA VAL A 108 6.36 4.84 -2.65
C VAL A 108 7.24 3.70 -2.14
N GLY A 109 7.80 3.87 -0.96
CA GLY A 109 8.66 2.88 -0.30
C GLY A 109 10.16 3.05 -0.59
N PRO A 110 11.03 2.26 0.07
CA PRO A 110 10.65 1.12 0.88
C PRO A 110 10.13 1.50 2.27
N ARG A 111 10.31 2.74 2.76
CA ARG A 111 9.78 3.19 4.06
C ARG A 111 8.98 4.48 4.02
N VAL A 112 9.20 5.30 3.01
CA VAL A 112 8.63 6.64 2.93
C VAL A 112 7.59 6.63 1.82
N LEU A 113 6.48 7.32 2.05
CA LEU A 113 5.49 7.63 1.03
C LEU A 113 4.98 9.05 1.30
N ASP A 114 4.58 9.75 0.25
CA ASP A 114 3.91 11.04 0.34
C ASP A 114 2.61 10.99 -0.49
N GLU A 115 1.50 10.72 0.19
CA GLU A 115 0.16 10.67 -0.41
C GLU A 115 -0.46 12.05 -0.67
N ASN A 116 0.19 13.12 -0.21
CA ASN A 116 -0.31 14.48 -0.37
C ASN A 116 0.27 15.15 -1.62
N ASN A 117 1.51 14.81 -1.99
CA ASN A 117 2.23 15.53 -3.04
C ASN A 117 2.90 14.61 -4.08
N GLU A 118 3.03 13.30 -3.84
CA GLU A 118 3.85 12.43 -4.68
C GLU A 118 3.04 11.32 -5.35
N PHE A 119 2.37 10.47 -4.55
CA PHE A 119 1.46 9.41 -5.00
C PHE A 119 0.09 9.60 -4.35
N MET A 120 -0.74 10.41 -4.98
CA MET A 120 -2.01 10.85 -4.43
C MET A 120 -3.16 9.94 -4.88
N THR A 121 -3.78 9.26 -3.92
CA THR A 121 -4.88 8.31 -4.18
C THR A 121 -6.13 9.04 -4.68
N GLU A 122 -6.60 8.68 -5.87
CA GLU A 122 -7.90 9.11 -6.41
C GLU A 122 -9.01 8.11 -6.07
N THR A 123 -8.72 6.81 -6.18
CA THR A 123 -9.69 5.74 -5.90
C THR A 123 -8.98 4.55 -5.29
N PHE A 124 -9.62 3.93 -4.29
CA PHE A 124 -9.14 2.70 -3.66
C PHE A 124 -10.34 1.89 -3.19
N GLU A 125 -10.64 0.81 -3.91
CA GLU A 125 -11.86 0.03 -3.71
C GLU A 125 -11.56 -1.46 -3.81
N LEU A 126 -12.28 -2.25 -3.02
CA LEU A 126 -12.27 -3.70 -3.07
C LEU A 126 -13.59 -4.22 -3.67
N TRP A 127 -13.50 -4.90 -4.79
CA TRP A 127 -14.63 -5.56 -5.43
C TRP A 127 -14.58 -7.06 -5.18
N GLY A 128 -15.72 -7.68 -4.87
CA GLY A 128 -15.81 -9.10 -4.57
C GLY A 128 -16.82 -9.80 -5.47
N ARG A 129 -16.49 -11.01 -5.93
CA ARG A 129 -17.48 -11.85 -6.64
C ARG A 129 -18.67 -12.21 -5.75
N GLN A 130 -18.38 -12.33 -4.46
CA GLN A 130 -19.31 -12.49 -3.37
C GLN A 130 -18.79 -11.68 -2.19
N ASP A 131 -19.67 -11.31 -1.27
CA ASP A 131 -19.24 -10.71 -0.01
C ASP A 131 -18.45 -11.73 0.85
N HIS A 132 -17.78 -11.25 1.89
CA HIS A 132 -17.07 -12.08 2.84
C HIS A 132 -18.04 -12.95 3.66
N PRO A 133 -17.71 -14.23 3.92
CA PRO A 133 -18.59 -15.09 4.68
C PRO A 133 -18.65 -14.66 6.14
N LEU A 134 -19.86 -14.51 6.66
CA LEU A 134 -20.10 -14.27 8.08
C LEU A 134 -20.19 -15.61 8.81
N VAL A 135 -19.16 -15.94 9.59
CA VAL A 135 -19.11 -17.19 10.37
C VAL A 135 -19.29 -16.87 11.85
N TYR A 136 -20.29 -17.50 12.47
CA TYR A 136 -20.58 -17.35 13.91
C TYR A 136 -20.57 -18.72 14.59
N VAL A 137 -20.00 -18.77 15.80
CA VAL A 137 -20.07 -19.92 16.70
C VAL A 137 -20.58 -19.40 18.04
N ASP A 138 -21.68 -19.99 18.54
CA ASP A 138 -22.36 -19.57 19.77
C ASP A 138 -22.73 -18.07 19.79
N GLY A 139 -23.07 -17.51 18.63
CA GLY A 139 -23.42 -16.09 18.47
C GLY A 139 -22.21 -15.14 18.43
N LEU A 140 -20.98 -15.65 18.54
CA LEU A 140 -19.75 -14.87 18.45
C LEU A 140 -19.12 -14.99 17.06
N PRO A 141 -18.57 -13.90 16.48
CA PRO A 141 -17.82 -13.98 15.23
C PRO A 141 -16.63 -14.95 15.36
N ALA A 142 -16.59 -15.95 14.48
CA ALA A 142 -15.55 -16.97 14.44
C ALA A 142 -14.53 -16.74 13.31
N SER A 143 -14.63 -15.62 12.60
CA SER A 143 -13.71 -15.21 11.53
C SER A 143 -13.26 -13.77 11.73
N LYS A 144 -12.04 -13.48 11.29
CA LYS A 144 -11.48 -12.11 11.27
C LYS A 144 -11.83 -11.35 9.98
N LEU A 145 -12.45 -12.00 9.00
CA LEU A 145 -12.69 -11.41 7.67
C LEU A 145 -13.49 -10.11 7.75
N ASN A 146 -14.49 -10.04 8.64
CA ASN A 146 -15.29 -8.83 8.89
C ASN A 146 -14.46 -7.59 9.30
N TYR A 147 -13.23 -7.81 9.79
CA TYR A 147 -12.32 -6.74 10.20
C TYR A 147 -11.13 -6.57 9.25
N LEU A 148 -10.86 -7.57 8.40
CA LEU A 148 -9.71 -7.58 7.51
C LEU A 148 -10.05 -6.96 6.16
N GLU A 149 -11.19 -7.33 5.57
CA GLU A 149 -11.61 -6.83 4.27
C GLU A 149 -12.93 -6.05 4.36
N ARG A 150 -13.03 -4.98 3.58
CA ARG A 150 -14.29 -4.25 3.36
C ARG A 150 -14.59 -4.30 1.88
N VAL A 151 -15.52 -5.17 1.48
CA VAL A 151 -15.95 -5.28 0.08
C VAL A 151 -16.87 -4.10 -0.24
N ASP A 152 -16.42 -3.17 -1.07
CA ASP A 152 -17.17 -1.96 -1.42
C ASP A 152 -18.23 -2.25 -2.50
N TYR A 153 -17.96 -3.22 -3.38
CA TYR A 153 -18.88 -3.62 -4.46
C TYR A 153 -18.90 -5.14 -4.64
N VAL A 154 -20.10 -5.70 -4.80
CA VAL A 154 -20.31 -7.13 -5.07
C VAL A 154 -20.87 -7.32 -6.47
N ASP A 155 -20.16 -8.10 -7.29
CA ASP A 155 -20.57 -8.46 -8.65
C ASP A 155 -20.30 -9.95 -8.92
N PRO A 156 -21.34 -10.80 -9.00
CA PRO A 156 -21.21 -12.23 -9.25
C PRO A 156 -20.47 -12.61 -10.54
N ASP A 157 -20.41 -11.70 -11.52
CA ASP A 157 -19.80 -11.94 -12.82
C ASP A 157 -18.32 -11.52 -12.87
N LEU A 158 -17.72 -11.11 -11.74
CA LEU A 158 -16.30 -10.76 -11.70
C LEU A 158 -15.41 -11.94 -12.13
N PRO A 159 -14.34 -11.68 -12.90
CA PRO A 159 -13.43 -12.73 -13.36
C PRO A 159 -12.59 -13.34 -12.24
N ALA A 160 -12.47 -12.68 -11.09
CA ALA A 160 -11.68 -13.10 -9.93
C ALA A 160 -12.53 -13.03 -8.64
N ASP A 161 -12.11 -13.73 -7.58
CA ASP A 161 -12.83 -13.75 -6.30
C ASP A 161 -12.83 -12.40 -5.58
N ARG A 162 -11.70 -11.69 -5.70
CA ARG A 162 -11.54 -10.30 -5.29
C ARG A 162 -10.77 -9.53 -6.37
N ILE A 163 -11.09 -8.26 -6.53
CA ILE A 163 -10.33 -7.30 -7.34
C ILE A 163 -10.13 -6.05 -6.51
N LEU A 164 -8.88 -5.74 -6.19
CA LEU A 164 -8.52 -4.42 -5.68
C LEU A 164 -8.39 -3.46 -6.86
N TYR A 165 -9.17 -2.40 -6.90
CA TYR A 165 -9.05 -1.31 -7.86
C TYR A 165 -8.42 -0.09 -7.20
N ASN A 166 -7.29 0.36 -7.74
CA ASN A 166 -6.55 1.48 -7.18
C ASN A 166 -6.10 2.44 -8.27
N LYS A 167 -6.56 3.68 -8.21
CA LYS A 167 -6.18 4.76 -9.12
C LYS A 167 -5.44 5.83 -8.34
N VAL A 168 -4.21 6.13 -8.75
CA VAL A 168 -3.30 7.04 -8.05
C VAL A 168 -2.73 8.03 -9.06
N ARG A 169 -2.79 9.31 -8.74
CA ARG A 169 -2.12 10.37 -9.49
C ARG A 169 -0.73 10.59 -8.94
N THR A 170 0.21 10.91 -9.81
CA THR A 170 1.58 11.25 -9.39
C THR A 170 1.92 12.68 -9.73
N SER A 171 2.83 13.30 -8.98
CA SER A 171 3.33 14.64 -9.32
C SER A 171 4.14 14.72 -10.61
N LEU A 172 4.46 13.57 -11.23
CA LEU A 172 5.00 13.51 -12.60
C LEU A 172 3.95 13.79 -13.68
N GLY A 173 2.65 13.84 -13.35
CA GLY A 173 1.59 13.89 -14.36
C GLY A 173 1.23 12.51 -14.94
N LEU A 174 1.66 11.44 -14.28
CA LEU A 174 1.22 10.07 -14.57
C LEU A 174 0.09 9.67 -13.62
N THR A 175 -1.00 9.16 -14.19
CA THR A 175 -2.01 8.41 -13.45
C THR A 175 -1.68 6.92 -13.56
N MET A 176 -1.45 6.29 -12.41
CA MET A 176 -1.35 4.84 -12.26
C MET A 176 -2.73 4.26 -11.98
N THR A 177 -3.13 3.25 -12.74
CA THR A 177 -4.24 2.35 -12.40
C THR A 177 -3.67 0.98 -12.11
N ARG A 178 -3.82 0.52 -10.87
CA ARG A 178 -3.44 -0.80 -10.39
C ARG A 178 -4.69 -1.62 -10.14
N LYS A 179 -4.78 -2.79 -10.77
CA LYS A 179 -5.75 -3.83 -10.43
C LYS A 179 -5.02 -5.03 -9.87
N VAL A 180 -5.44 -5.51 -8.71
CA VAL A 180 -4.92 -6.75 -8.13
C VAL A 180 -6.05 -7.77 -8.08
N TYR A 181 -5.95 -8.80 -8.90
CA TYR A 181 -6.91 -9.88 -8.98
C TYR A 181 -6.49 -11.00 -8.03
N ALA A 182 -7.36 -11.40 -7.10
CA ALA A 182 -7.16 -12.58 -6.26
C ALA A 182 -8.03 -13.73 -6.74
N PHE A 183 -7.39 -14.86 -7.03
CA PHE A 183 -8.06 -16.07 -7.47
C PHE A 183 -7.96 -17.15 -6.42
N VAL A 184 -9.08 -17.84 -6.18
CA VAL A 184 -9.14 -19.14 -5.51
C VAL A 184 -9.59 -20.17 -6.54
N ASN A 185 -8.72 -21.13 -6.85
CA ASN A 185 -8.98 -22.13 -7.87
C ASN A 185 -8.63 -23.53 -7.37
N LYS A 186 -9.54 -24.47 -7.59
CA LYS A 186 -9.36 -25.88 -7.20
C LYS A 186 -8.20 -26.60 -7.90
N HIS A 187 -7.71 -26.09 -9.03
CA HIS A 187 -6.66 -26.72 -9.84
C HIS A 187 -5.26 -26.11 -9.65
N HIS A 188 -5.17 -24.85 -9.23
CA HIS A 188 -3.88 -24.16 -9.06
C HIS A 188 -3.86 -23.25 -7.82
N SER A 189 -4.63 -23.62 -6.80
CA SER A 189 -4.68 -22.98 -5.47
C SER A 189 -4.99 -21.48 -5.56
N ASN A 190 -4.17 -20.63 -4.93
CA ASN A 190 -4.43 -19.20 -4.77
C ASN A 190 -3.25 -18.39 -5.29
N TYR A 191 -3.52 -17.29 -5.98
CA TYR A 191 -2.48 -16.38 -6.51
C TYR A 191 -3.07 -15.01 -6.79
N PHE A 192 -2.19 -14.01 -6.84
CA PHE A 192 -2.52 -12.65 -7.26
C PHE A 192 -2.00 -12.38 -8.68
N ILE A 193 -2.80 -11.72 -9.50
CA ILE A 193 -2.35 -11.09 -10.74
C ILE A 193 -2.37 -9.57 -10.53
N TYR A 194 -1.24 -8.93 -10.79
CA TYR A 194 -1.10 -7.49 -10.75
C TYR A 194 -1.13 -6.92 -12.17
N ASP A 195 -2.10 -6.05 -12.44
CA ASP A 195 -2.19 -5.29 -13.68
C ASP A 195 -1.94 -3.81 -13.37
N TYR A 196 -0.95 -3.22 -14.03
CA TYR A 196 -0.54 -1.84 -13.85
C TYR A 196 -0.61 -1.12 -15.20
N VAL A 197 -1.40 -0.04 -15.24
CA VAL A 197 -1.48 0.86 -16.38
C VAL A 197 -1.00 2.24 -15.94
N PHE A 198 0.03 2.76 -16.61
CA PHE A 198 0.54 4.12 -16.41
C PHE A 198 0.13 4.98 -17.59
N LYS A 199 -0.61 6.06 -17.32
CA LYS A 199 -1.09 6.99 -18.34
C LYS A 199 -0.54 8.38 -18.05
N ASN A 200 0.16 8.97 -19.01
CA ASN A 200 0.50 10.40 -18.97
C ASN A 200 -0.72 11.22 -19.39
N ASP A 201 -1.43 11.76 -18.41
CA ASP A 201 -2.54 12.69 -18.62
C ASP A 201 -2.19 14.13 -18.20
N GLY A 202 -0.97 14.34 -17.71
CA GLY A 202 -0.44 15.63 -17.29
C GLY A 202 -1.08 16.18 -16.02
N ILE A 203 -1.80 15.35 -15.25
CA ILE A 203 -2.45 15.80 -14.01
C ILE A 203 -1.51 15.57 -12.83
N ILE A 204 -1.07 16.66 -12.18
CA ILE A 204 -0.02 16.63 -11.16
C ILE A 204 -0.54 16.65 -9.71
N ASP A 205 -1.86 16.75 -9.52
CA ASP A 205 -2.48 16.76 -8.19
C ASP A 205 -3.92 16.21 -8.19
N LEU A 206 -4.53 16.06 -7.01
CA LEU A 206 -5.93 15.63 -6.88
C LEU A 206 -6.94 16.68 -7.36
N LYS A 207 -6.56 17.97 -7.38
CA LYS A 207 -7.42 19.07 -7.86
C LYS A 207 -7.59 19.05 -9.37
N GLY A 208 -6.79 18.26 -10.09
CA GLY A 208 -6.85 18.18 -11.54
C GLY A 208 -5.99 19.22 -12.23
N THR A 209 -5.01 19.81 -11.53
CA THR A 209 -4.08 20.78 -12.11
C THR A 209 -3.33 20.12 -13.27
N LYS A 210 -3.43 20.71 -14.45
CA LYS A 210 -2.79 20.20 -15.66
C LYS A 210 -1.46 20.89 -15.90
N HIS A 211 -0.43 20.07 -16.05
CA HIS A 211 0.89 20.45 -16.52
C HIS A 211 1.35 19.39 -17.53
N ALA A 212 0.81 19.51 -18.75
CA ALA A 212 1.02 18.52 -19.80
C ALA A 212 2.42 18.69 -20.40
N GLN A 213 3.25 17.64 -20.26
CA GLN A 213 4.54 17.53 -20.92
C GLN A 213 4.79 16.08 -21.35
N THR A 214 5.62 15.87 -22.37
CA THR A 214 6.04 14.52 -22.76
C THR A 214 7.14 14.07 -21.80
N LEU A 215 6.89 13.01 -21.05
CA LEU A 215 7.89 12.45 -20.15
C LEU A 215 8.94 11.68 -20.95
N LYS A 216 10.20 12.09 -20.81
CA LYS A 216 11.32 11.51 -21.55
C LYS A 216 11.94 10.35 -20.75
N ASP A 217 12.23 9.25 -21.44
CA ASP A 217 12.91 8.07 -20.90
C ASP A 217 12.30 7.56 -19.59
N VAL A 218 10.97 7.37 -19.57
CA VAL A 218 10.26 6.91 -18.36
C VAL A 218 10.74 5.53 -17.95
N VAL A 219 11.10 5.38 -16.67
CA VAL A 219 11.45 4.11 -16.05
C VAL A 219 10.51 3.84 -14.90
N VAL A 220 9.90 2.66 -14.89
CA VAL A 220 9.13 2.13 -13.75
C VAL A 220 9.97 1.03 -13.12
N PHE A 221 10.24 1.18 -11.82
CA PHE A 221 11.05 0.23 -11.06
C PHE A 221 10.26 -0.27 -9.85
N PHE A 222 10.20 -1.60 -9.73
CA PHE A 222 9.63 -2.28 -8.58
C PHE A 222 10.73 -2.90 -7.75
N GLN A 223 10.69 -2.64 -6.44
CA GLN A 223 11.50 -3.34 -5.46
C GLN A 223 10.62 -4.34 -4.73
N TYR A 224 11.07 -5.59 -4.65
CA TYR A 224 10.48 -6.62 -3.80
C TYR A 224 11.52 -7.07 -2.78
N ARG A 225 11.15 -6.99 -1.50
CA ARG A 225 11.97 -7.50 -0.40
C ARG A 225 11.13 -8.50 0.39
N TYR A 226 11.36 -9.76 0.09
CA TYR A 226 10.78 -10.88 0.80
C TYR A 226 11.72 -11.36 1.91
N ALA A 227 11.16 -12.09 2.85
CA ALA A 227 11.84 -12.65 4.01
C ALA A 227 11.31 -14.07 4.24
N PRO A 228 12.06 -14.93 4.95
CA PRO A 228 11.54 -16.21 5.41
C PRO A 228 10.30 -15.99 6.27
N THR A 229 9.51 -17.05 6.44
CA THR A 229 8.29 -17.02 7.24
C THR A 229 8.54 -16.38 8.60
N LYS A 230 7.70 -15.41 8.96
CA LYS A 230 7.75 -14.67 10.23
C LYS A 230 7.82 -15.59 11.44
N GLU A 231 7.22 -16.77 11.33
CA GLU A 231 7.24 -17.86 12.31
C GLU A 231 8.65 -18.19 12.79
N ALA A 232 9.61 -18.36 11.88
CA ALA A 232 11.00 -18.66 12.26
C ALA A 232 11.78 -17.43 12.74
N CYS A 233 11.28 -16.22 12.46
CA CYS A 233 12.02 -14.98 12.68
C CYS A 233 11.70 -14.34 14.04
N ALA A 234 12.31 -13.19 14.31
CA ALA A 234 12.24 -12.46 15.58
C ALA A 234 10.87 -11.84 15.93
N TYR A 235 9.84 -12.08 15.12
CA TYR A 235 8.45 -11.69 15.43
C TYR A 235 7.51 -12.88 15.58
N GLY A 236 8.05 -14.11 15.45
CA GLY A 236 7.38 -15.37 15.74
C GLY A 236 8.08 -16.08 16.89
N TYR A 237 8.79 -17.18 16.59
CA TYR A 237 9.45 -18.04 17.57
C TYR A 237 10.94 -17.76 17.80
N PHE A 238 11.50 -16.72 17.17
CA PHE A 238 12.89 -16.27 17.40
C PHE A 238 13.97 -17.34 17.13
N TRP A 239 13.75 -18.22 16.13
CA TRP A 239 14.75 -19.21 15.73
C TRP A 239 15.87 -18.60 14.88
N LEU A 240 15.56 -17.53 14.15
CA LEU A 240 16.47 -16.78 13.31
C LEU A 240 16.72 -15.37 13.90
N PRO A 241 17.89 -14.76 13.62
CA PRO A 241 18.18 -13.41 14.10
C PRO A 241 17.22 -12.38 13.50
N GLN A 242 17.10 -11.22 14.15
CA GLN A 242 16.30 -10.09 13.65
C GLN A 242 16.60 -9.72 12.20
N SER A 243 17.85 -9.85 11.74
CA SER A 243 18.22 -9.56 10.35
C SER A 243 17.52 -10.46 9.32
N ALA A 244 17.09 -11.67 9.70
CA ALA A 244 16.30 -12.54 8.84
C ALA A 244 14.92 -11.96 8.52
N THR A 245 14.33 -11.17 9.44
CA THR A 245 13.04 -10.50 9.20
C THR A 245 13.13 -9.46 8.07
N TRP A 246 14.33 -8.97 7.79
CA TRP A 246 14.64 -8.02 6.70
C TRP A 246 15.03 -8.71 5.39
N GLY A 247 15.03 -10.04 5.34
CA GLY A 247 15.48 -10.79 4.17
C GLY A 247 17.01 -10.80 3.98
N HIS A 248 17.80 -10.65 5.06
CA HIS A 248 19.26 -10.63 4.97
C HIS A 248 19.87 -11.89 4.32
N SER A 249 19.21 -13.04 4.46
CA SER A 249 19.59 -14.31 3.83
C SER A 249 18.68 -14.71 2.67
N VAL A 250 17.86 -13.78 2.16
CA VAL A 250 17.00 -14.06 1.01
C VAL A 250 17.76 -13.79 -0.28
N MET A 251 17.89 -14.85 -1.06
CA MET A 251 18.42 -14.81 -2.41
C MET A 251 17.28 -14.43 -3.35
N ASN A 252 17.52 -13.46 -4.23
CA ASN A 252 16.61 -13.15 -5.33
C ASN A 252 17.28 -13.55 -6.64
N ASP A 253 16.56 -14.30 -7.46
CA ASP A 253 17.01 -14.66 -8.80
C ASP A 253 15.91 -14.39 -9.81
N VAL A 254 16.33 -14.22 -11.07
CA VAL A 254 15.45 -13.94 -12.18
C VAL A 254 15.55 -15.10 -13.16
N ILE A 255 14.43 -15.78 -13.38
CA ILE A 255 14.35 -16.75 -14.45
C ILE A 255 14.17 -16.00 -15.78
N TYR A 256 15.10 -16.24 -16.70
CA TYR A 256 15.13 -15.72 -18.07
C TYR A 256 15.18 -14.20 -18.16
N ASN A 257 16.30 -13.58 -17.80
CA ASN A 257 16.63 -12.23 -18.25
C ASN A 257 18.13 -12.17 -18.55
N HIS A 258 18.57 -13.05 -19.45
CA HIS A 258 19.99 -13.26 -19.65
C HIS A 258 20.53 -12.17 -20.59
N PRO A 259 21.42 -11.29 -20.10
CA PRO A 259 21.85 -10.09 -20.84
C PRO A 259 22.59 -10.41 -22.14
N GLN A 260 23.01 -11.66 -22.35
CA GLN A 260 23.72 -12.10 -23.55
C GLN A 260 22.82 -12.87 -24.54
N THR A 261 21.73 -13.50 -24.09
CA THR A 261 20.82 -14.24 -25.00
C THR A 261 19.57 -13.43 -25.35
N GLY A 262 19.23 -12.40 -24.56
CA GLY A 262 18.07 -11.55 -24.79
C GLY A 262 16.73 -12.21 -24.46
N ASP A 263 16.75 -13.33 -23.73
CA ASP A 263 15.52 -14.01 -23.32
C ASP A 263 14.65 -13.09 -22.44
N PRO A 264 13.32 -13.03 -22.68
CA PRO A 264 12.45 -12.12 -21.97
C PRO A 264 12.22 -12.55 -20.52
N PHE A 265 12.19 -11.58 -19.61
CA PHE A 265 11.86 -11.76 -18.19
C PHE A 265 10.64 -12.67 -18.00
N ARG A 266 10.78 -13.73 -17.19
CA ARG A 266 9.65 -14.63 -16.88
C ARG A 266 9.24 -14.63 -15.42
N ALA A 267 10.20 -14.67 -14.49
CA ALA A 267 9.88 -14.75 -13.08
C ALA A 267 11.00 -14.16 -12.22
N LEU A 268 10.63 -13.65 -11.05
CA LEU A 268 11.53 -13.41 -9.94
C LEU A 268 11.22 -14.46 -8.87
N ILE A 269 12.24 -15.15 -8.39
CA ILE A 269 12.12 -16.13 -7.31
C ILE A 269 12.93 -15.64 -6.13
N SER A 270 12.37 -15.82 -4.95
CA SER A 270 13.05 -15.55 -3.69
C SER A 270 13.05 -16.79 -2.80
N TRP A 271 14.19 -17.11 -2.21
CA TRP A 271 14.31 -18.22 -1.26
C TRP A 271 15.30 -17.88 -0.15
N LEU A 272 15.18 -18.57 0.98
CA LEU A 272 16.18 -18.52 2.05
C LEU A 272 17.40 -19.33 1.62
N GLY A 273 18.55 -18.66 1.50
CA GLY A 273 19.85 -19.27 1.19
C GLY A 273 20.54 -19.93 2.38
#